data_AF-A0A924AWH1-F1
#
_entry.id   AF-A0A924AWH1-F1
#
_cell.length_a   1.000
_cell.length_b   1.000
_cell.length_c   1.000
_cell.angle_alpha   90.00
_cell.angle_beta   90.00
_cell.angle_gamma   90.00
#
_symmetry.space_group_name_H-M   'P 1'
#
loop_
_entity.id
_entity.type
_entity.pdbx_description
1 polymer ?
#
loop_
_entity_poly.entity_id
_entity_poly.type
_entity_poly.pdbx_seq_one_letter_code
_entity_poly.pdbx_strand_id
1 'polypeptide(L)'
;MFTKPVRLACLLMLAGWVASLPGCRNKDSTEADEVEPAVSAAPPLPKVHYWKLISPFVAGSYAAQCLPLPKPEPYADTLTIAADGRVTAAGFNEDLAHATSIVLGRGTDKGITENVMTAELGEFHLNMIARSEDGTASWSARKNDKNAACEKSTDMPGLKGKKWSTALAPTLTTLPRKITCIPNGEVKQEQVDFRVTDGTAMLNKDVFELKDAIMESVIFTDALSVLHYSATFADQRVLQLEYNSSGKLDKITGKGNNNQLYSCQTR
;
A
#
# COMPACT_ATOMS: atom_id res chain seq x y z
N MET A 1 -29.20 22.19 19.39
CA MET A 1 -28.13 22.32 18.38
C MET A 1 -27.71 20.91 17.98
N PHE A 2 -28.18 20.42 16.83
CA PHE A 2 -27.91 19.06 16.35
C PHE A 2 -26.74 19.09 15.36
N THR A 3 -25.65 18.43 15.69
CA THR A 3 -24.48 18.22 14.82
C THR A 3 -24.77 17.06 13.86
N LYS A 4 -24.67 17.33 12.56
CA LYS A 4 -24.82 16.35 11.47
C LYS A 4 -23.60 15.42 11.42
N PRO A 5 -23.78 14.12 11.12
CA PRO A 5 -22.66 13.22 10.81
C PRO A 5 -22.16 13.43 9.37
N VAL A 6 -20.85 13.56 9.22
CA VAL A 6 -20.15 13.55 7.92
C VAL A 6 -20.09 12.10 7.44
N ARG A 7 -20.82 11.80 6.37
CA ARG A 7 -20.78 10.50 5.68
C ARG A 7 -19.53 10.45 4.78
N LEU A 8 -18.63 9.50 5.06
CA LEU A 8 -17.64 9.03 4.09
C LEU A 8 -18.40 8.35 2.95
N ALA A 9 -18.48 9.00 1.79
CA ALA A 9 -19.06 8.43 0.60
C ALA A 9 -18.02 7.53 -0.09
N CYS A 10 -18.29 6.25 -0.05
CA CYS A 10 -17.69 5.19 -0.85
C CYS A 10 -17.96 5.49 -2.34
N LEU A 11 -16.90 5.73 -3.13
CA LEU A 11 -17.02 5.94 -4.58
C LEU A 11 -17.05 4.57 -5.26
N LEU A 12 -18.26 4.09 -5.55
CA LEU A 12 -18.53 2.86 -6.31
C LEU A 12 -18.69 3.18 -7.81
N MET A 13 -17.91 2.44 -8.60
CA MET A 13 -18.20 1.85 -9.91
C MET A 13 -18.95 2.67 -10.98
N LEU A 14 -18.21 3.05 -12.02
CA LEU A 14 -18.74 3.26 -13.36
C LEU A 14 -18.64 1.94 -14.15
N ALA A 15 -19.76 1.23 -14.27
CA ALA A 15 -19.93 0.13 -15.21
C ALA A 15 -20.26 0.70 -16.60
N GLY A 16 -19.27 0.73 -17.49
CA GLY A 16 -19.44 1.11 -18.89
C GLY A 16 -19.99 -0.04 -19.72
N TRP A 17 -21.15 0.20 -20.34
CA TRP A 17 -21.75 -0.63 -21.37
C TRP A 17 -20.86 -0.66 -22.63
N VAL A 18 -20.49 -1.85 -23.10
CA VAL A 18 -19.86 -2.04 -24.42
C VAL A 18 -20.94 -2.52 -25.38
N ALA A 19 -21.29 -1.65 -26.35
CA ALA A 19 -22.13 -2.01 -27.48
C ALA A 19 -21.31 -2.81 -28.52
N SER A 20 -21.77 -4.02 -28.84
CA SER A 20 -21.26 -4.83 -29.96
C SER A 20 -21.53 -4.15 -31.30
N LEU A 21 -20.47 -3.87 -32.06
CA LEU A 21 -20.57 -3.52 -33.48
C LEU A 21 -20.30 -4.75 -34.36
N PRO A 22 -21.02 -4.91 -35.48
CA PRO A 22 -20.91 -6.06 -36.37
C PRO A 22 -19.76 -5.92 -37.38
N GLY A 23 -19.06 -7.05 -37.58
CA GLY A 23 -18.42 -7.54 -38.79
C GLY A 23 -17.87 -6.56 -39.84
N CYS A 24 -16.55 -6.56 -39.99
CA CYS A 24 -15.90 -6.36 -41.29
C CYS A 24 -14.97 -7.55 -41.57
N ARG A 25 -15.35 -8.33 -42.58
CA ARG A 25 -14.64 -9.47 -43.15
C ARG A 25 -13.82 -8.93 -44.33
N ASN A 26 -12.50 -8.91 -44.23
CA ASN A 26 -11.56 -8.74 -45.36
C ASN A 26 -10.41 -9.71 -45.11
N LYS A 27 -10.27 -10.76 -45.93
CA LYS A 27 -9.70 -10.84 -47.29
C LYS A 27 -8.20 -11.15 -47.17
N ASP A 28 -7.89 -12.39 -47.52
CA ASP A 28 -6.56 -12.99 -47.57
C ASP A 28 -5.51 -12.05 -48.16
N SER A 29 -4.41 -11.91 -47.43
CA SER A 29 -3.13 -11.45 -47.97
C SER A 29 -2.06 -12.32 -47.32
N THR A 30 -1.66 -13.35 -48.07
CA THR A 30 -0.49 -14.18 -47.78
C THR A 30 0.75 -13.34 -48.07
N GLU A 31 1.21 -12.59 -47.07
CA GLU A 31 2.56 -12.01 -47.07
C GLU A 31 3.54 -13.03 -46.48
N ALA A 32 4.67 -13.18 -47.16
CA ALA A 32 5.74 -14.09 -46.79
C ALA A 32 6.36 -13.63 -45.46
N ASP A 33 6.37 -14.53 -44.47
CA ASP A 33 7.05 -14.35 -43.19
C ASP A 33 8.57 -14.19 -43.43
N GLU A 34 9.01 -12.94 -43.45
CA GLU A 34 10.40 -12.57 -43.22
C GLU A 34 10.69 -12.83 -41.74
N VAL A 35 11.37 -13.95 -41.47
CA VAL A 35 11.76 -14.38 -40.12
C VAL A 35 12.75 -13.36 -39.55
N GLU A 36 12.23 -12.37 -38.82
CA GLU A 36 13.06 -11.45 -38.04
C GLU A 36 13.95 -12.27 -37.09
N PRO A 37 15.27 -11.98 -37.03
CA PRO A 37 16.16 -12.67 -36.12
C PRO A 37 15.70 -12.40 -34.68
N ALA A 38 15.45 -13.49 -33.93
CA ALA A 38 15.05 -13.43 -32.53
C ALA A 38 16.07 -12.60 -31.73
N VAL A 39 15.71 -11.34 -31.47
CA VAL A 39 16.49 -10.44 -30.63
C VAL A 39 16.54 -11.09 -29.25
N SER A 40 17.74 -11.50 -28.84
CA SER A 40 17.99 -12.07 -27.53
C SER A 40 17.51 -11.09 -26.47
N ALA A 41 16.37 -11.39 -25.85
CA ALA A 41 15.81 -10.57 -24.80
C ALA A 41 16.81 -10.53 -23.63
N ALA A 42 17.09 -9.32 -23.13
CA ALA A 42 17.93 -9.16 -21.95
C ALA A 42 17.38 -9.99 -20.78
N PRO A 43 18.24 -10.60 -19.95
CA PRO A 43 17.79 -11.40 -18.83
C PRO A 43 16.93 -10.56 -17.87
N PRO A 44 15.86 -11.13 -17.29
CA PRO A 44 14.98 -10.40 -16.39
C PRO A 44 15.75 -9.94 -15.14
N LEU A 45 15.52 -8.70 -14.72
CA LEU A 45 16.09 -8.17 -13.49
C LEU A 45 15.59 -8.96 -12.27
N PRO A 46 16.41 -9.14 -11.22
CA PRO A 46 15.96 -9.77 -9.98
C PRO A 46 14.76 -9.03 -9.37
N LYS A 47 13.70 -9.79 -9.03
CA LYS A 47 12.50 -9.28 -8.36
C LYS A 47 12.80 -9.07 -6.87
N VAL A 48 12.56 -7.85 -6.38
CA VAL A 48 12.64 -7.51 -4.96
C VAL A 48 11.44 -8.11 -4.23
N HIS A 49 11.65 -8.55 -2.99
CA HIS A 49 10.60 -9.05 -2.12
C HIS A 49 10.63 -8.32 -0.78
N TYR A 50 9.57 -7.55 -0.50
CA TYR A 50 9.57 -6.60 0.61
C TYR A 50 9.19 -7.18 1.98
N TRP A 51 8.98 -8.49 2.11
CA TRP A 51 8.64 -9.10 3.41
C TRP A 51 9.61 -8.72 4.55
N LYS A 52 10.91 -8.62 4.27
CA LYS A 52 11.90 -8.20 5.28
C LYS A 52 11.70 -6.76 5.78
N LEU A 53 11.06 -5.89 4.98
CA LEU A 53 10.66 -4.55 5.42
C LEU A 53 9.37 -4.59 6.23
N ILE A 54 8.46 -5.52 5.94
CA ILE A 54 7.14 -5.63 6.57
C ILE A 54 7.22 -6.30 7.94
N SER A 55 7.99 -7.39 8.04
CA SER A 55 7.97 -8.27 9.22
C SER A 55 8.27 -7.58 10.55
N PRO A 56 9.15 -6.56 10.66
CA PRO A 56 9.37 -5.87 11.94
C PRO A 56 8.14 -5.15 12.49
N PHE A 57 7.15 -4.84 11.65
CA PHE A 57 5.92 -4.15 12.08
C PHE A 57 4.82 -5.10 12.53
N VAL A 58 4.82 -6.33 12.02
CA VAL A 58 3.68 -7.25 12.17
C VAL A 58 4.04 -8.55 12.91
N ALA A 59 5.33 -8.88 13.02
CA ALA A 59 5.74 -10.09 13.71
C ALA A 59 5.54 -9.96 15.22
N GLY A 60 5.00 -11.01 15.83
CA GLY A 60 4.68 -11.06 17.25
C GLY A 60 3.61 -12.10 17.57
N SER A 61 3.26 -12.16 18.85
CA SER A 61 2.15 -12.97 19.36
C SER A 61 1.17 -12.08 20.10
N TYR A 62 -0.09 -12.12 19.68
CA TYR A 62 -1.14 -11.18 20.06
C TYR A 62 -2.33 -11.96 20.64
N ALA A 63 -2.31 -12.16 21.96
CA ALA A 63 -3.36 -12.86 22.67
C ALA A 63 -4.61 -11.96 22.76
N ALA A 64 -5.78 -12.49 22.45
CA ALA A 64 -7.02 -11.71 22.37
C ALA A 64 -8.23 -12.51 22.81
N GLN A 65 -9.33 -11.79 23.07
CA GLN A 65 -10.65 -12.39 23.27
C GLN A 65 -11.43 -12.32 21.95
N CYS A 66 -11.78 -13.47 21.42
CA CYS A 66 -12.37 -13.65 20.11
C CYS A 66 -13.85 -13.96 20.18
N LEU A 67 -14.60 -13.47 19.21
CA LEU A 67 -16.00 -13.79 18.99
C LEU A 67 -16.12 -14.63 17.71
N PRO A 68 -16.58 -15.89 17.79
CA PRO A 68 -16.75 -16.73 16.62
C PRO A 68 -18.04 -16.33 15.91
N LEU A 69 -18.00 -15.58 14.82
CA LEU A 69 -19.24 -15.31 14.07
C LEU A 69 -19.77 -16.64 13.46
N PRO A 70 -21.06 -17.01 13.64
CA PRO A 70 -22.18 -16.25 14.22
C PRO A 70 -22.55 -16.55 15.69
N LYS A 71 -21.78 -17.37 16.43
CA LYS A 71 -22.10 -17.79 17.81
C LYS A 71 -21.46 -16.87 18.87
N PRO A 72 -22.14 -16.57 19.99
CA PRO A 72 -21.77 -15.45 20.85
C PRO A 72 -20.76 -15.76 21.95
N GLU A 73 -20.35 -17.02 22.16
CA GLU A 73 -19.45 -17.36 23.26
C GLU A 73 -18.02 -16.90 22.96
N PRO A 74 -17.47 -15.95 23.73
CA PRO A 74 -16.11 -15.52 23.52
C PRO A 74 -15.13 -16.64 23.85
N TYR A 75 -14.10 -16.81 23.04
CA TYR A 75 -12.99 -17.73 23.31
C TYR A 75 -11.67 -16.96 23.33
N ALA A 76 -10.70 -17.45 24.09
CA ALA A 76 -9.35 -16.90 24.05
C ALA A 76 -8.59 -17.51 22.87
N ASP A 77 -7.83 -16.68 22.16
CA ASP A 77 -6.96 -17.14 21.08
C ASP A 77 -5.74 -16.24 20.96
N THR A 78 -4.73 -16.67 20.21
CA THR A 78 -3.51 -15.90 19.97
C THR A 78 -3.20 -15.87 18.48
N LEU A 79 -3.17 -14.67 17.91
CA LEU A 79 -2.60 -14.45 16.59
C LEU A 79 -1.08 -14.44 16.72
N THR A 80 -0.40 -15.42 16.13
CA THR A 80 1.05 -15.40 16.01
C THR A 80 1.45 -15.16 14.57
N ILE A 81 2.29 -14.16 14.36
CA ILE A 81 2.93 -13.86 13.07
C ILE A 81 4.43 -14.00 13.28
N ALA A 82 5.02 -15.01 12.68
CA ALA A 82 6.46 -15.23 12.74
C ALA A 82 7.19 -14.24 11.82
N ALA A 83 8.48 -14.00 12.12
CA ALA A 83 9.32 -13.09 11.34
C ALA A 83 9.50 -13.54 9.87
N ASP A 84 9.25 -14.81 9.55
CA ASP A 84 9.31 -15.38 8.21
C ASP A 84 7.98 -15.35 7.45
N GLY A 85 6.89 -14.88 8.06
CA GLY A 85 5.58 -14.75 7.40
C GLY A 85 4.53 -15.74 7.86
N ARG A 86 4.90 -16.81 8.56
CA ARG A 86 3.92 -17.80 9.02
C ARG A 86 2.94 -17.19 10.03
N VAL A 87 1.66 -17.41 9.78
CA VAL A 87 0.56 -16.94 10.61
C VAL A 87 -0.22 -18.12 11.17
N THR A 88 -0.47 -18.10 12.47
CA THR A 88 -1.37 -19.05 13.13
C THR A 88 -2.35 -18.32 14.04
N ALA A 89 -3.64 -18.54 13.84
CA ALA A 89 -4.73 -18.06 14.70
C ALA A 89 -6.01 -18.81 14.37
N ALA A 90 -6.88 -19.14 15.32
CA ALA A 90 -8.24 -19.66 15.10
C ALA A 90 -8.34 -20.82 14.09
N GLY A 91 -7.32 -21.68 14.02
CA GLY A 91 -7.23 -22.79 13.06
C GLY A 91 -6.83 -22.38 11.62
N PHE A 92 -6.46 -21.12 11.40
CA PHE A 92 -5.73 -20.65 10.22
C PHE A 92 -4.24 -20.98 10.35
N ASN A 93 -3.61 -21.37 9.24
CA ASN A 93 -2.18 -21.61 9.12
C ASN A 93 -1.75 -21.16 7.71
N GLU A 94 -1.28 -19.92 7.61
CA GLU A 94 -1.01 -19.26 6.34
C GLU A 94 0.41 -18.68 6.33
N ASP A 95 0.86 -18.17 5.18
CA ASP A 95 2.16 -17.53 5.04
C ASP A 95 2.04 -16.19 4.33
N LEU A 96 2.10 -15.10 5.11
CA LEU A 96 2.02 -13.74 4.61
C LEU A 96 3.24 -13.31 3.79
N ALA A 97 4.36 -14.03 3.85
CA ALA A 97 5.45 -13.77 2.91
C ALA A 97 5.03 -14.08 1.46
N HIS A 98 3.96 -14.84 1.24
CA HIS A 98 3.40 -15.11 -0.09
C HIS A 98 2.13 -14.31 -0.38
N ALA A 99 1.78 -13.32 0.45
CA ALA A 99 0.60 -12.49 0.28
C ALA A 99 0.58 -11.79 -1.09
N THR A 100 -0.60 -11.68 -1.70
CA THR A 100 -0.79 -10.94 -2.94
C THR A 100 -0.70 -9.43 -2.70
N SER A 101 -1.20 -8.97 -1.54
CA SER A 101 -1.11 -7.60 -1.12
C SER A 101 -0.97 -7.47 0.40
N ILE A 102 -0.23 -6.44 0.85
CA ILE A 102 -0.22 -5.99 2.24
C ILE A 102 -0.33 -4.46 2.26
N VAL A 103 -1.22 -3.93 3.08
CA VAL A 103 -1.42 -2.50 3.31
C VAL A 103 -1.06 -2.18 4.74
N LEU A 104 -0.18 -1.20 4.96
CA LEU A 104 0.10 -0.59 6.26
C LEU A 104 -0.43 0.84 6.25
N GLY A 105 -1.41 1.13 7.08
CA GLY A 105 -1.97 2.46 7.28
C GLY A 105 -1.52 3.04 8.62
N ARG A 106 -1.25 4.34 8.66
CA ARG A 106 -1.11 5.11 9.89
C ARG A 106 -1.81 6.43 9.72
N GLY A 107 -2.73 6.78 10.61
CA GLY A 107 -3.43 8.05 10.60
C GLY A 107 -3.53 8.64 11.99
N THR A 108 -3.47 9.96 12.10
CA THR A 108 -3.75 10.67 13.36
C THR A 108 -4.98 11.54 13.18
N ASP A 109 -6.03 11.28 13.96
CA ASP A 109 -7.22 12.13 14.05
C ASP A 109 -7.43 12.54 15.50
N LYS A 110 -7.60 13.84 15.74
CA LYS A 110 -7.81 14.44 17.08
C LYS A 110 -6.81 13.97 18.15
N GLY A 111 -5.55 13.71 17.75
CA GLY A 111 -4.49 13.25 18.65
C GLY A 111 -4.45 11.74 18.88
N ILE A 112 -5.41 10.98 18.33
CA ILE A 112 -5.43 9.52 18.37
C ILE A 112 -4.73 9.01 17.12
N THR A 113 -3.64 8.27 17.30
CA THR A 113 -3.01 7.55 16.19
C THR A 113 -3.59 6.15 16.08
N GLU A 114 -4.13 5.84 14.91
CA GLU A 114 -4.55 4.50 14.50
C GLU A 114 -3.55 3.95 13.49
N ASN A 115 -3.09 2.73 13.73
CA ASN A 115 -2.27 1.98 12.78
C ASN A 115 -3.06 0.75 12.34
N VAL A 116 -3.06 0.47 11.05
CA VAL A 116 -3.81 -0.62 10.44
C VAL A 116 -2.85 -1.46 9.60
N MET A 117 -2.99 -2.77 9.65
CA MET A 117 -2.44 -3.66 8.65
C MET A 117 -3.56 -4.51 8.05
N THR A 118 -3.59 -4.57 6.73
CA THR A 118 -4.44 -5.51 5.99
C THR A 118 -3.56 -6.38 5.12
N ALA A 119 -3.81 -7.68 5.07
CA ALA A 119 -3.11 -8.61 4.19
C ALA A 119 -4.09 -9.51 3.45
N GLU A 120 -3.76 -9.83 2.20
CA GLU A 120 -4.55 -10.70 1.33
C GLU A 120 -3.68 -11.84 0.78
N LEU A 121 -4.18 -13.08 0.87
CA LEU A 121 -3.52 -14.29 0.35
C LEU A 121 -4.60 -15.24 -0.19
N GLY A 122 -4.89 -15.17 -1.49
CA GLY A 122 -6.00 -15.93 -2.07
C GLY A 122 -7.32 -15.58 -1.40
N GLU A 123 -7.96 -16.56 -0.74
CA GLU A 123 -9.20 -16.35 0.02
C GLU A 123 -8.96 -15.93 1.49
N PHE A 124 -7.71 -15.97 1.96
CA PHE A 124 -7.36 -15.53 3.30
C PHE A 124 -7.20 -14.02 3.36
N HIS A 125 -7.85 -13.39 4.35
CA HIS A 125 -7.62 -11.99 4.67
C HIS A 125 -7.35 -11.84 6.17
N LEU A 126 -6.36 -11.01 6.49
CA LEU A 126 -6.05 -10.60 7.85
C LEU A 126 -6.17 -9.08 7.94
N ASN A 127 -6.78 -8.61 9.02
CA ASN A 127 -6.84 -7.20 9.37
C ASN A 127 -6.40 -7.04 10.82
N MET A 128 -5.53 -6.06 11.10
CA MET A 128 -5.02 -5.73 12.42
C MET A 128 -5.16 -4.23 12.62
N ILE A 129 -5.64 -3.81 13.79
CA ILE A 129 -5.81 -2.40 14.14
C ILE A 129 -5.19 -2.18 15.52
N ALA A 130 -4.38 -1.14 15.65
CA ALA A 130 -3.73 -0.75 16.89
C ALA A 130 -3.85 0.75 17.13
N ARG A 131 -4.48 1.13 18.25
CA ARG A 131 -4.72 2.53 18.65
C ARG A 131 -3.82 2.96 19.82
N SER A 132 -3.41 4.22 19.80
CA SER A 132 -2.45 4.76 20.77
C SER A 132 -3.06 5.14 22.13
N GLU A 133 -4.28 5.69 22.17
CA GLU A 133 -4.83 6.35 23.37
C GLU A 133 -5.40 5.37 24.39
N ASP A 134 -6.21 4.42 23.93
CA ASP A 134 -6.89 3.42 24.77
C ASP A 134 -6.09 2.11 24.87
N GLY A 135 -4.95 2.04 24.18
CA GLY A 135 -4.15 0.83 24.06
C GLY A 135 -4.84 -0.27 23.26
N THR A 136 -6.04 -0.03 22.72
CA THR A 136 -6.86 -1.07 22.09
C THR A 136 -6.17 -1.60 20.85
N ALA A 137 -6.04 -2.91 20.81
CA ALA A 137 -5.64 -3.64 19.64
C ALA A 137 -6.73 -4.67 19.31
N SER A 138 -6.97 -4.86 18.02
CA SER A 138 -7.89 -5.87 17.51
C SER A 138 -7.32 -6.49 16.25
N TRP A 139 -7.76 -7.71 15.98
CA TRP A 139 -7.46 -8.36 14.72
C TRP A 139 -8.65 -9.19 14.27
N SER A 140 -8.79 -9.35 12.97
CA SER A 140 -9.74 -10.28 12.38
C SER A 140 -9.09 -11.04 11.25
N ALA A 141 -9.44 -12.31 11.14
CA ALA A 141 -8.97 -13.20 10.09
C ALA A 141 -10.18 -13.90 9.46
N ARG A 142 -10.16 -14.03 8.14
CA ARG A 142 -11.18 -14.76 7.39
C ARG A 142 -10.57 -15.61 6.30
N LYS A 143 -11.16 -16.78 6.07
CA LYS A 143 -10.89 -17.66 4.92
C LYS A 143 -12.14 -18.45 4.64
N ASN A 144 -12.71 -18.28 3.45
CA ASN A 144 -13.91 -18.98 3.01
C ASN A 144 -15.05 -18.66 4.00
N ASP A 145 -15.69 -19.67 4.57
CA ASP A 145 -16.77 -19.50 5.57
C ASP A 145 -16.27 -19.31 7.01
N LYS A 146 -14.95 -19.39 7.25
CA LYS A 146 -14.37 -19.23 8.59
C LYS A 146 -14.02 -17.78 8.84
N ASN A 147 -14.47 -17.26 9.98
CA ASN A 147 -14.18 -15.90 10.43
C ASN A 147 -13.82 -15.91 11.92
N ALA A 148 -12.78 -15.17 12.27
CA ALA A 148 -12.43 -14.83 13.65
C ALA A 148 -12.33 -13.32 13.75
N ALA A 149 -13.01 -12.72 14.73
CA ALA A 149 -12.88 -11.32 15.06
C ALA A 149 -12.54 -11.23 16.55
N CYS A 150 -11.41 -10.61 16.86
CA CYS A 150 -10.85 -10.58 18.20
C CYS A 150 -10.57 -9.15 18.63
N GLU A 151 -11.12 -8.82 19.79
CA GLU A 151 -10.98 -7.52 20.42
C GLU A 151 -10.11 -7.64 21.67
N LYS A 152 -9.66 -6.49 22.19
CA LYS A 152 -8.84 -6.42 23.41
C LYS A 152 -7.60 -7.32 23.33
N SER A 153 -6.96 -7.31 22.16
CA SER A 153 -5.68 -7.98 21.97
C SER A 153 -4.63 -7.35 22.90
N THR A 154 -3.63 -8.15 23.31
CA THR A 154 -2.38 -7.61 23.83
C THR A 154 -1.78 -6.60 22.86
N ASP A 155 -0.98 -5.70 23.39
CA ASP A 155 -0.38 -4.61 22.62
C ASP A 155 0.32 -5.10 21.34
N MET A 156 0.26 -4.28 20.29
CA MET A 156 0.89 -4.52 18.99
C MET A 156 2.03 -3.53 18.77
N PRO A 157 3.14 -3.62 19.53
CA PRO A 157 4.17 -2.58 19.57
C PRO A 157 4.87 -2.37 18.23
N GLY A 158 5.01 -3.43 17.41
CA GLY A 158 5.54 -3.31 16.05
C GLY A 158 4.67 -2.40 15.17
N LEU A 159 3.35 -2.58 15.22
CA LEU A 159 2.39 -1.83 14.42
C LEU A 159 2.19 -0.41 14.98
N LYS A 160 2.26 -0.23 16.31
CA LYS A 160 2.23 1.10 16.96
C LYS A 160 3.55 1.86 16.85
N GLY A 161 4.59 1.24 16.31
CA GLY A 161 5.97 1.72 16.31
C GLY A 161 6.20 3.04 15.56
N LYS A 162 7.44 3.21 15.11
CA LYS A 162 7.88 4.44 14.41
C LYS A 162 7.06 4.68 13.13
N LYS A 163 7.00 5.95 12.69
CA LYS A 163 6.42 6.34 11.40
C LYS A 163 6.98 5.49 10.26
N TRP A 164 6.14 5.16 9.29
CA TRP A 164 6.52 4.27 8.18
C TRP A 164 7.66 4.88 7.35
N SER A 165 7.61 6.18 7.09
CA SER A 165 8.72 6.93 6.47
C SER A 165 10.08 6.72 7.13
N THR A 166 10.13 6.65 8.46
CA THR A 166 11.39 6.47 9.18
C THR A 166 11.97 5.08 8.96
N ALA A 167 11.12 4.06 9.00
CA ALA A 167 11.54 2.67 8.82
C ALA A 167 11.80 2.32 7.35
N LEU A 168 11.11 2.99 6.42
CA LEU A 168 11.32 2.84 4.97
C LEU A 168 12.39 3.77 4.41
N ALA A 169 13.01 4.63 5.23
CA ALA A 169 13.99 5.62 4.76
C ALA A 169 15.08 5.06 3.84
N PRO A 170 15.68 3.87 4.10
CA PRO A 170 16.67 3.29 3.19
C PRO A 170 16.11 2.98 1.79
N THR A 171 14.84 2.57 1.70
CA THR A 171 14.15 2.28 0.44
C THR A 171 13.68 3.57 -0.24
N LEU A 172 13.23 4.55 0.54
CA LEU A 172 12.70 5.80 0.01
C LEU A 172 13.80 6.75 -0.51
N THR A 173 15.02 6.64 0.02
CA THR A 173 16.14 7.52 -0.35
C THR A 173 16.45 7.41 -1.85
N THR A 174 16.56 8.56 -2.51
CA THR A 174 16.88 8.65 -3.93
C THR A 174 17.90 9.75 -4.18
N LEU A 175 18.85 9.47 -5.09
CA LEU A 175 19.80 10.48 -5.54
C LEU A 175 19.08 11.61 -6.29
N PRO A 176 19.60 12.85 -6.25
CA PRO A 176 19.07 13.94 -7.05
C PRO A 176 19.05 13.59 -8.54
N ARG A 177 17.89 13.73 -9.17
CA ARG A 177 17.70 13.51 -10.60
C ARG A 177 16.63 14.42 -11.17
N LYS A 178 16.72 14.68 -12.48
CA LYS A 178 15.63 15.32 -13.23
C LYS A 178 14.63 14.27 -13.66
N ILE A 179 13.35 14.54 -13.44
CA ILE A 179 12.24 13.67 -13.84
C ILE A 179 11.27 14.46 -14.71
N THR A 180 10.57 13.76 -15.60
CA THR A 180 9.57 14.38 -16.47
C THR A 180 8.21 14.32 -15.79
N CYS A 181 7.59 15.47 -15.60
CA CYS A 181 6.27 15.61 -14.99
C CYS A 181 5.27 16.24 -15.95
N ILE A 182 4.01 15.89 -15.77
CA ILE A 182 2.87 16.57 -16.36
C ILE A 182 2.11 17.23 -15.21
N PRO A 183 2.08 18.57 -15.14
CA PRO A 183 1.23 19.26 -14.20
C PRO A 183 -0.25 19.00 -14.56
N ASN A 184 -1.09 18.78 -13.55
CA ASN A 184 -2.49 18.46 -13.76
C ASN A 184 -3.21 19.60 -14.50
N GLY A 185 -4.00 19.24 -15.52
CA GLY A 185 -4.68 20.19 -16.39
C GLY A 185 -3.82 20.72 -17.55
N GLU A 186 -2.53 20.36 -17.61
CA GLU A 186 -1.64 20.74 -18.71
C GLU A 186 -1.31 19.54 -19.62
N VAL A 187 -1.07 19.84 -20.90
CA VAL A 187 -0.63 18.85 -21.89
C VAL A 187 0.90 18.81 -21.98
N LYS A 188 1.57 19.87 -21.53
CA LYS A 188 3.02 20.01 -21.68
C LYS A 188 3.76 19.30 -20.55
N GLN A 189 4.76 18.54 -20.95
CA GLN A 189 5.72 17.94 -20.03
C GLN A 189 6.76 18.97 -19.61
N GLU A 190 7.17 18.94 -18.34
CA GLU A 190 8.28 19.72 -17.82
C GLU A 190 9.29 18.83 -17.09
N GLN A 191 10.53 19.28 -16.99
CA GLN A 191 11.53 18.63 -16.17
C GLN A 191 11.58 19.29 -14.79
N VAL A 192 11.49 18.47 -13.75
CA VAL A 192 11.63 18.93 -12.36
C VAL A 192 12.74 18.15 -11.66
N ASP A 193 13.41 18.80 -10.72
CA ASP A 193 14.37 18.12 -9.85
C ASP A 193 13.62 17.33 -8.77
N PHE A 194 14.03 16.08 -8.56
CA PHE A 194 13.48 15.23 -7.51
C PHE A 194 14.60 14.55 -6.72
N ARG A 195 14.40 14.47 -5.39
CA ARG A 195 15.24 13.71 -4.48
C ARG A 195 14.49 13.35 -3.22
N VAL A 196 14.96 12.30 -2.55
CA VAL A 196 14.58 11.97 -1.18
C VAL A 196 15.84 11.72 -0.39
N THR A 197 16.06 12.46 0.67
CA THR A 197 17.26 12.34 1.50
C THR A 197 16.87 12.59 2.96
N ASP A 198 17.30 11.71 3.85
CA ASP A 198 17.09 11.82 5.30
C ASP A 198 15.62 12.09 5.71
N GLY A 199 14.68 11.40 5.08
CA GLY A 199 13.25 11.55 5.36
C GLY A 199 12.63 12.84 4.83
N THR A 200 13.33 13.58 3.98
CA THR A 200 12.82 14.76 3.27
C THR A 200 12.75 14.48 1.79
N ALA A 201 11.57 14.62 1.19
CA ALA A 201 11.38 14.56 -0.25
C ALA A 201 11.30 15.98 -0.81
N MET A 202 11.96 16.23 -1.94
CA MET A 202 11.87 17.50 -2.66
C MET A 202 11.41 17.22 -4.09
N LEU A 203 10.37 17.94 -4.51
CA LEU A 203 9.87 17.97 -5.88
C LEU A 203 9.90 19.42 -6.35
N ASN A 204 10.88 19.75 -7.19
CA ASN A 204 11.21 21.12 -7.55
C ASN A 204 11.48 21.99 -6.30
N LYS A 205 10.61 22.97 -6.01
CA LYS A 205 10.70 23.87 -4.86
C LYS A 205 9.87 23.39 -3.66
N ASP A 206 9.01 22.40 -3.84
CA ASP A 206 8.18 21.87 -2.76
C ASP A 206 8.97 20.86 -1.92
N VAL A 207 8.94 21.07 -0.61
CA VAL A 207 9.67 20.25 0.38
C VAL A 207 8.67 19.51 1.26
N PHE A 208 8.77 18.18 1.30
CA PHE A 208 7.92 17.30 2.07
C PHE A 208 8.75 16.63 3.17
N GLU A 209 8.59 17.12 4.40
CA GLU A 209 9.20 16.52 5.60
C GLU A 209 8.39 15.28 6.00
N LEU A 210 8.77 14.07 5.56
CA LEU A 210 7.92 12.87 5.70
C LEU A 210 7.57 12.56 7.16
N LYS A 211 8.44 12.92 8.10
CA LYS A 211 8.19 12.84 9.55
C LYS A 211 7.00 13.69 10.02
N ASP A 212 6.52 14.66 9.23
CA ASP A 212 5.42 15.56 9.57
C ASP A 212 4.09 15.11 8.92
N ALA A 213 4.09 14.00 8.18
CA ALA A 213 2.87 13.43 7.63
C ALA A 213 1.88 13.08 8.76
N ILE A 214 0.61 13.50 8.59
CA ILE A 214 -0.50 13.19 9.51
C ILE A 214 -1.16 11.85 9.16
N MET A 215 -0.99 11.41 7.91
CA MET A 215 -1.42 10.13 7.41
C MET A 215 -0.36 9.56 6.48
N GLU A 216 -0.03 8.29 6.68
CA GLU A 216 0.87 7.50 5.86
C GLU A 216 0.15 6.22 5.43
N SER A 217 0.35 5.80 4.19
CA SER A 217 -0.09 4.51 3.68
C SER A 217 1.05 3.87 2.90
N VAL A 218 1.28 2.58 3.13
CA VAL A 218 2.27 1.77 2.45
C VAL A 218 1.55 0.56 1.90
N ILE A 219 1.58 0.38 0.59
CA ILE A 219 0.90 -0.72 -0.09
C ILE A 219 1.96 -1.55 -0.80
N PHE A 220 2.00 -2.83 -0.51
CA PHE A 220 2.82 -3.82 -1.19
C PHE A 220 1.90 -4.65 -2.09
N THR A 221 2.22 -4.75 -3.38
CA THR A 221 1.43 -5.49 -4.38
C THR A 221 2.32 -6.38 -5.25
N ASP A 222 1.71 -7.14 -6.17
CA ASP A 222 2.40 -8.07 -7.07
C ASP A 222 3.31 -9.05 -6.31
N ALA A 223 2.72 -9.78 -5.36
CA ALA A 223 3.44 -10.67 -4.44
C ALA A 223 4.56 -9.93 -3.70
N LEU A 224 4.20 -8.79 -3.11
CA LEU A 224 5.07 -7.94 -2.26
C LEU A 224 6.34 -7.43 -2.96
N SER A 225 6.28 -7.18 -4.26
CA SER A 225 7.43 -6.70 -5.03
C SER A 225 7.28 -5.27 -5.53
N VAL A 226 6.06 -4.77 -5.62
CA VAL A 226 5.77 -3.37 -5.92
C VAL A 226 5.43 -2.68 -4.61
N LEU A 227 5.97 -1.49 -4.39
CA LEU A 227 5.78 -0.69 -3.19
C LEU A 227 5.18 0.66 -3.57
N HIS A 228 4.02 0.99 -3.02
CA HIS A 228 3.43 2.32 -3.09
C HIS A 228 3.48 2.96 -1.71
N TYR A 229 4.17 4.09 -1.59
CA TYR A 229 4.18 4.92 -0.39
C TYR A 229 3.33 6.17 -0.65
N SER A 230 2.48 6.55 0.31
CA SER A 230 1.68 7.77 0.26
C SER A 230 1.75 8.49 1.59
N ALA A 231 2.00 9.79 1.55
CA ALA A 231 2.00 10.69 2.70
C ALA A 231 1.00 11.84 2.46
N THR A 232 0.22 12.17 3.48
CA THR A 232 -0.64 13.36 3.51
C THR A 232 -0.28 14.24 4.70
N PHE A 233 -0.22 15.53 4.44
CA PHE A 233 0.22 16.55 5.39
C PHE A 233 -0.96 17.39 5.90
N ALA A 234 -0.77 18.09 7.02
CA ALA A 234 -1.82 18.90 7.64
C ALA A 234 -2.33 20.04 6.73
N ASP A 235 -1.48 20.54 5.85
CA ASP A 235 -1.78 21.57 4.84
C ASP A 235 -2.37 20.99 3.54
N GLN A 236 -2.83 19.73 3.56
CA GLN A 236 -3.43 19.01 2.43
C GLN A 236 -2.47 18.75 1.26
N ARG A 237 -1.17 18.96 1.45
CA ARG A 237 -0.17 18.44 0.52
C ARG A 237 -0.17 16.92 0.54
N VAL A 238 0.20 16.33 -0.59
CA VAL A 238 0.24 14.88 -0.79
C VAL A 238 1.51 14.53 -1.55
N LEU A 239 2.16 13.45 -1.15
CA LEU A 239 3.24 12.84 -1.90
C LEU A 239 2.98 11.34 -2.03
N GLN A 240 3.07 10.82 -3.24
CA GLN A 240 2.98 9.40 -3.54
C GLN A 240 4.20 8.98 -4.34
N LEU A 241 4.81 7.87 -3.92
CA LEU A 241 6.00 7.28 -4.53
C LEU A 241 5.69 5.82 -4.86
N GLU A 242 5.98 5.39 -6.07
CA GLU A 242 5.75 4.02 -6.51
C GLU A 242 7.05 3.39 -7.01
N TYR A 243 7.43 2.28 -6.39
CA TYR A 243 8.63 1.51 -6.70
C TYR A 243 8.21 0.21 -7.38
N ASN A 244 8.82 -0.07 -8.52
CA ASN A 244 8.53 -1.27 -9.29
C ASN A 244 9.14 -2.54 -8.66
N SER A 245 8.89 -3.67 -9.31
CA SER A 245 9.36 -5.00 -8.88
C SER A 245 10.88 -5.16 -8.80
N SER A 246 11.66 -4.25 -9.41
CA SER A 246 13.13 -4.20 -9.29
C SER A 246 13.61 -3.27 -8.17
N GLY A 247 12.70 -2.71 -7.37
CA GLY A 247 13.01 -1.74 -6.31
C GLY A 247 13.39 -0.35 -6.80
N LYS A 248 13.11 -0.03 -8.07
CA LYS A 248 13.37 1.30 -8.62
C LYS A 248 12.12 2.15 -8.51
N LEU A 249 12.26 3.37 -8.01
CA LEU A 249 11.22 4.39 -8.09
C LEU A 249 10.86 4.58 -9.58
N ASP A 250 9.58 4.42 -9.92
CA ASP A 250 9.00 4.42 -11.27
C ASP A 250 8.07 5.61 -11.50
N LYS A 251 7.22 5.91 -10.51
CA LYS A 251 6.23 6.98 -10.57
C LYS A 251 6.22 7.82 -9.30
N ILE A 252 6.02 9.12 -9.49
CA ILE A 252 5.88 10.11 -8.42
C ILE A 252 4.62 10.92 -8.69
N THR A 253 3.76 11.05 -7.69
CA THR A 253 2.63 11.99 -7.71
C THR A 253 2.78 12.94 -6.54
N GLY A 254 2.72 14.25 -6.77
CA GLY A 254 2.92 15.24 -5.71
C GLY A 254 1.97 16.42 -5.83
N LYS A 255 1.31 16.81 -4.75
CA LYS A 255 0.54 18.05 -4.64
C LYS A 255 1.28 19.01 -3.70
N GLY A 256 1.87 20.06 -4.27
CA GLY A 256 2.67 21.06 -3.57
C GLY A 256 1.85 22.19 -2.94
N ASN A 257 2.54 23.24 -2.50
CA ASN A 257 1.92 24.40 -1.82
C ASN A 257 1.03 25.25 -2.74
N ASN A 258 1.30 25.23 -4.05
CA ASN A 258 0.52 25.95 -5.05
C ASN A 258 -0.78 25.21 -5.46
N ASN A 259 -1.13 24.12 -4.77
CA ASN A 259 -2.21 23.20 -5.12
C ASN A 259 -2.10 22.53 -6.50
N GLN A 260 -0.98 22.70 -7.21
CA GLN A 260 -0.73 22.01 -8.46
C GLN A 260 -0.35 20.55 -8.16
N LEU A 261 -1.02 19.64 -8.85
CA LEU A 261 -0.73 18.21 -8.78
C LEU A 261 0.22 17.86 -9.93
N TYR A 262 1.36 17.27 -9.61
CA TYR A 262 2.32 16.73 -10.56
C TYR A 262 2.16 15.22 -10.67
N SER A 263 2.16 14.71 -11.89
CA SER A 263 2.30 13.28 -12.19
C SER A 263 3.57 13.07 -12.99
N CYS A 264 4.53 12.35 -12.44
CA CYS A 264 5.87 12.21 -12.99
C CYS A 264 6.22 10.75 -13.24
N GLN A 265 6.92 10.52 -14.34
CA GLN A 265 7.48 9.23 -14.71
C GLN A 265 9.00 9.30 -14.68
N THR A 266 9.62 8.26 -14.15
CA THR A 266 11.08 8.21 -14.02
C THR A 266 11.59 7.16 -14.99
N ARG A 267 11.96 7.62 -16.19
CA ARG A 267 12.52 6.77 -17.25
C ARG A 267 13.87 6.17 -16.84
#